data_AF-A0A0B8X038-F1
#
_entry.id   AF-A0A0B8X038-F1
#
_cell.length_a   1.000
_cell.length_b   1.000
_cell.length_c   1.000
_cell.angle_alpha   90.00
_cell.angle_beta   90.00
_cell.angle_gamma   90.00
#
_symmetry.space_group_name_H-M   'P 1'
#
loop_
_entity.id
_entity.type
_entity.pdbx_description
1 polymer ?
#
loop_
_entity_poly.entity_id
_entity_poly.type
_entity_poly.pdbx_seq_one_letter_code
_entity_poly.pdbx_strand_id
1 'polypeptide(L)'
;MKSTGFLLLVLISTSSFAWKNSDQGRLLQPQFSTAPACEERPEFLSEMRADFVGALSKLPETLLVARDAEFYVEGQSQQTKLYGYQSFLKGPYSEPQVLCGSSTESGAKRFSLFAPTLIDTYKNPKVGQSLWQFQMMSDGAKFSFWNLKSPSFPQKEQLESWIQSTGAQYKLYQRAHNEYELLLVKKDGETTQYLSVRYDAVKSLK
;
A
#
# COMPACT_ATOMS: atom_id res chain seq x y z
N MET A 1 77.59 -21.13 -4.95
CA MET A 1 77.24 -19.79 -4.40
C MET A 1 75.95 -19.37 -5.08
N LYS A 2 74.83 -19.33 -4.33
CA LYS A 2 74.16 -18.08 -3.86
C LYS A 2 73.90 -17.12 -5.04
N SER A 3 72.70 -16.67 -5.37
CA SER A 3 71.43 -16.65 -4.65
C SER A 3 70.33 -16.14 -5.61
N THR A 4 69.06 -16.38 -5.23
CA THR A 4 67.90 -15.46 -5.34
C THR A 4 67.53 -14.86 -6.71
N GLY A 5 66.28 -14.86 -7.15
CA GLY A 5 65.05 -15.11 -6.44
C GLY A 5 63.91 -14.97 -7.44
N PHE A 6 62.95 -15.87 -7.29
CA PHE A 6 61.67 -15.89 -7.98
C PHE A 6 61.04 -14.48 -8.03
N LEU A 7 60.71 -14.04 -9.24
CA LEU A 7 59.66 -13.05 -9.47
C LEU A 7 58.34 -13.64 -8.98
N LEU A 8 58.07 -13.45 -7.69
CA LEU A 8 56.77 -13.65 -7.07
C LEU A 8 56.23 -12.26 -6.73
N LEU A 9 54.92 -12.10 -6.90
CA LEU A 9 54.08 -11.04 -6.31
C LEU A 9 54.14 -9.64 -6.96
N VAL A 10 53.52 -9.51 -8.13
CA VAL A 10 52.59 -8.37 -8.35
C VAL A 10 51.45 -8.85 -9.25
N LEU A 11 50.50 -9.59 -8.69
CA LEU A 11 49.13 -9.75 -9.23
C LEU A 11 48.25 -10.34 -8.12
N ILE A 12 48.37 -9.80 -6.89
CA ILE A 12 47.31 -9.98 -5.89
C ILE A 12 46.24 -8.96 -6.23
N SER A 13 45.32 -9.41 -7.07
CA SER A 13 43.89 -9.29 -6.85
C SER A 13 43.48 -8.25 -5.78
N THR A 14 43.33 -7.00 -6.19
CA THR A 14 42.33 -6.13 -5.56
C THR A 14 40.95 -6.56 -6.05
N SER A 15 40.58 -7.82 -5.79
CA SER A 15 39.19 -8.17 -5.58
C SER A 15 38.83 -7.54 -4.25
N SER A 16 38.51 -6.24 -4.29
CA SER A 16 37.63 -5.66 -3.29
C SER A 16 36.40 -6.54 -3.32
N PHE A 17 36.30 -7.47 -2.37
CA PHE A 17 35.03 -8.01 -1.97
C PHE A 17 34.28 -6.81 -1.38
N ALA A 18 33.68 -6.02 -2.26
CA ALA A 18 32.43 -5.40 -1.94
C ALA A 18 31.51 -6.58 -1.61
N TRP A 19 31.42 -6.89 -0.32
CA TRP A 19 30.25 -7.56 0.22
C TRP A 19 29.10 -6.64 -0.14
N LYS A 20 28.55 -6.88 -1.33
CA LYS A 20 27.25 -6.39 -1.72
C LYS A 20 26.31 -7.02 -0.72
N ASN A 21 25.93 -6.28 0.32
CA ASN A 21 24.81 -6.64 1.17
C ASN A 21 23.71 -7.11 0.23
N SER A 22 23.38 -8.39 0.32
CA SER A 22 22.41 -9.07 -0.53
C SER A 22 20.98 -8.66 -0.18
N ASP A 23 20.77 -7.43 0.30
CA ASP A 23 19.45 -6.86 0.56
C ASP A 23 18.79 -6.33 -0.72
N GLN A 24 19.34 -6.68 -1.90
CA GLN A 24 18.59 -6.62 -3.14
C GLN A 24 17.61 -7.80 -3.19
N GLY A 25 16.38 -7.53 -2.75
CA GLY A 25 15.23 -8.37 -3.07
C GLY A 25 14.89 -9.43 -2.05
N ARG A 26 14.87 -9.10 -0.75
CA ARG A 26 14.01 -9.84 0.18
C ARG A 26 12.58 -9.67 -0.35
N LEU A 27 12.08 -10.66 -1.08
CA LEU A 27 10.66 -10.81 -1.34
C LEU A 27 10.00 -10.64 0.03
N LEU A 28 9.17 -9.61 0.20
CA LEU A 28 8.46 -9.38 1.45
C LEU A 28 7.72 -10.68 1.77
N GLN A 29 8.19 -11.40 2.78
CA GLN A 29 7.57 -12.64 3.20
C GLN A 29 6.34 -12.26 4.02
N PRO A 30 5.13 -12.70 3.63
CA PRO A 30 3.93 -12.42 4.39
C PRO A 30 4.09 -12.98 5.82
N GLN A 31 3.88 -12.13 6.81
CA GLN A 31 3.94 -12.52 8.22
C GLN A 31 2.53 -12.91 8.66
N PHE A 32 2.28 -14.22 8.69
CA PHE A 32 1.00 -14.77 9.07
C PHE A 32 0.82 -14.77 10.59
N SER A 33 -0.31 -14.23 11.05
CA SER A 33 -0.72 -14.21 12.45
C SER A 33 -2.20 -14.58 12.58
N THR A 34 -2.59 -15.04 13.76
CA THR A 34 -4.00 -15.22 14.10
C THR A 34 -4.60 -13.89 14.52
N ALA A 35 -5.86 -13.64 14.15
CA ALA A 35 -6.60 -12.43 14.52
C ALA A 35 -7.98 -12.82 15.08
N PRO A 36 -8.62 -11.96 15.90
CA PRO A 36 -10.01 -12.17 16.30
C PRO A 36 -10.94 -12.17 15.08
N ALA A 37 -12.13 -12.77 15.20
CA ALA A 37 -13.10 -12.80 14.12
C ALA A 37 -13.69 -11.39 13.84
N CYS A 38 -14.06 -11.12 12.59
CA CYS A 38 -14.73 -9.87 12.23
C CYS A 38 -16.25 -9.97 12.50
N GLU A 39 -16.69 -9.39 13.63
CA GLU A 39 -18.10 -9.36 14.01
C GLU A 39 -18.89 -8.39 13.12
N GLU A 40 -18.40 -7.16 12.99
CA GLU A 40 -19.07 -6.07 12.27
C GLU A 40 -18.28 -5.61 11.04
N ARG A 41 -18.97 -4.91 10.11
CA ARG A 41 -18.31 -4.22 9.00
C ARG A 41 -17.66 -2.92 9.54
N PRO A 42 -16.47 -2.54 9.07
CA PRO A 42 -15.80 -1.31 9.51
C PRO A 42 -16.64 -0.04 9.31
N GLU A 43 -16.46 0.93 10.20
CA GLU A 43 -17.21 2.19 10.22
C GLU A 43 -17.06 3.00 8.92
N PHE A 44 -15.89 2.94 8.28
CA PHE A 44 -15.66 3.66 7.01
C PHE A 44 -16.57 3.20 5.86
N LEU A 45 -17.23 2.03 5.99
CA LEU A 45 -18.22 1.53 5.03
C LEU A 45 -19.67 1.89 5.39
N SER A 46 -19.95 2.26 6.64
CA SER A 46 -21.28 2.61 7.12
C SER A 46 -21.53 4.12 7.16
N GLU A 47 -20.48 4.94 7.21
CA GLU A 47 -20.60 6.41 7.20
C GLU A 47 -21.22 6.94 5.90
N MET A 48 -22.39 7.59 5.99
CA MET A 48 -22.81 8.56 4.98
C MET A 48 -21.91 9.78 5.07
N ARG A 49 -21.14 10.06 4.02
CA ARG A 49 -20.26 11.22 3.96
C ARG A 49 -20.93 12.39 3.27
N ALA A 50 -20.92 13.54 3.95
CA ALA A 50 -21.61 14.74 3.51
C ALA A 50 -21.00 15.35 2.24
N ASP A 51 -19.67 15.30 2.08
CA ASP A 51 -18.97 16.07 1.04
C ASP A 51 -18.30 15.16 0.00
N PHE A 52 -19.10 14.65 -0.93
CA PHE A 52 -18.60 13.93 -2.10
C PHE A 52 -17.99 14.90 -3.11
N VAL A 53 -16.66 14.86 -3.26
CA VAL A 53 -15.91 15.72 -4.19
C VAL A 53 -16.05 15.23 -5.65
N GLY A 54 -16.43 13.97 -5.83
CA GLY A 54 -16.61 13.35 -7.14
C GLY A 54 -15.31 12.81 -7.71
N ALA A 55 -14.49 13.70 -8.29
CA ALA A 55 -13.31 13.32 -9.05
C ALA A 55 -12.02 13.94 -8.51
N LEU A 56 -10.88 13.28 -8.73
CA LEU A 56 -9.55 13.79 -8.34
C LEU A 56 -9.23 15.14 -9.00
N SER A 57 -9.72 15.38 -10.22
CA SER A 57 -9.57 16.64 -10.95
C SER A 57 -10.30 17.84 -10.31
N LYS A 58 -11.23 17.60 -9.39
CA LYS A 58 -11.98 18.64 -8.66
C LYS A 58 -11.30 19.08 -7.37
N LEU A 59 -10.21 18.42 -6.97
CA LEU A 59 -9.46 18.80 -5.77
C LEU A 59 -8.81 20.17 -5.94
N PRO A 60 -8.72 20.98 -4.87
CA PRO A 60 -7.90 22.19 -4.89
C PRO A 60 -6.42 21.83 -5.14
N GLU A 61 -5.65 22.78 -5.65
CA GLU A 61 -4.20 22.63 -5.84
C GLU A 61 -3.50 22.49 -4.47
N THR A 62 -3.01 21.27 -4.18
CA THR A 62 -2.43 20.89 -2.89
C THR A 62 -1.59 19.63 -3.04
N LEU A 63 -0.92 19.26 -1.95
CA LEU A 63 -0.29 17.96 -1.81
C LEU A 63 -1.05 17.16 -0.76
N LEU A 64 -1.63 16.03 -1.15
CA LEU A 64 -2.26 15.09 -0.24
C LEU A 64 -1.26 14.01 0.16
N VAL A 65 -1.01 13.87 1.47
CA VAL A 65 -0.11 12.86 2.02
C VAL A 65 -0.94 11.87 2.82
N ALA A 66 -0.80 10.57 2.53
CA ALA A 66 -1.55 9.54 3.24
C ALA A 66 -1.15 9.52 4.72
N ARG A 67 -2.17 9.52 5.58
CA ARG A 67 -2.06 9.44 7.03
C ARG A 67 -2.24 8.01 7.53
N ASP A 68 -3.29 7.36 7.06
CA ASP A 68 -3.65 5.99 7.40
C ASP A 68 -4.39 5.31 6.25
N ALA A 69 -4.39 3.98 6.27
CA ALA A 69 -5.13 3.15 5.33
C ALA A 69 -5.83 1.99 6.04
N GLU A 70 -7.06 1.75 5.62
CA GLU A 70 -7.94 0.69 6.10
C GLU A 70 -8.34 -0.20 4.93
N PHE A 71 -7.98 -1.48 4.98
CA PHE A 71 -8.28 -2.45 3.92
C PHE A 71 -9.24 -3.51 4.46
N TYR A 72 -10.46 -3.56 3.93
CA TYR A 72 -11.47 -4.56 4.26
C TYR A 72 -11.76 -5.45 3.05
N VAL A 73 -11.89 -6.75 3.30
CA VAL A 73 -12.25 -7.76 2.29
C VAL A 73 -13.49 -8.50 2.78
N GLU A 74 -14.48 -8.66 1.91
CA GLU A 74 -15.73 -9.35 2.21
C GLU A 74 -16.14 -10.25 1.04
N GLY A 75 -16.29 -11.55 1.30
CA GLY A 75 -16.95 -12.50 0.40
C GLY A 75 -18.48 -12.39 0.50
N GLN A 76 -19.19 -12.54 -0.62
CA GLN A 76 -20.67 -12.44 -0.69
C GLN A 76 -21.39 -13.39 0.29
N SER A 77 -20.81 -14.56 0.54
CA SER A 77 -21.31 -15.58 1.47
C SER A 77 -20.84 -15.37 2.92
N GLN A 78 -20.18 -14.25 3.23
CA GLN A 78 -19.52 -13.97 4.52
C GLN A 78 -18.46 -15.04 4.92
N GLN A 79 -18.06 -15.90 3.99
CA GLN A 79 -17.08 -16.97 4.20
C GLN A 79 -15.67 -16.43 4.45
N THR A 80 -15.37 -15.24 3.94
CA THR A 80 -14.11 -14.53 4.17
C THR A 80 -14.41 -13.09 4.54
N LYS A 81 -13.98 -12.68 5.73
CA LYS A 81 -13.92 -11.29 6.18
C LYS A 81 -12.51 -11.03 6.69
N LEU A 82 -11.86 -9.99 6.19
CA LEU A 82 -10.53 -9.59 6.65
C LEU A 82 -10.49 -8.08 6.78
N TYR A 83 -9.89 -7.59 7.86
CA TYR A 83 -9.73 -6.15 8.09
C TYR A 83 -8.30 -5.85 8.53
N GLY A 84 -7.62 -5.02 7.75
CA GLY A 84 -6.25 -4.58 8.01
C GLY A 84 -6.18 -3.07 8.17
N TYR A 85 -5.21 -2.63 8.97
CA TYR A 85 -4.93 -1.23 9.24
C TYR A 85 -3.44 -0.94 9.12
N GLN A 86 -3.12 0.25 8.61
CA GLN A 86 -1.78 0.81 8.61
C GLN A 86 -1.84 2.31 8.89
N SER A 87 -0.98 2.78 9.79
CA SER A 87 -0.63 4.20 9.90
C SER A 87 0.64 4.50 9.11
N PHE A 88 0.69 5.62 8.41
CA PHE A 88 1.90 6.16 7.78
C PHE A 88 2.61 7.18 8.68
N LEU A 89 1.98 7.56 9.79
CA LEU A 89 2.61 8.40 10.81
C LEU A 89 3.54 7.54 11.68
N LYS A 90 4.66 8.13 12.14
CA LYS A 90 5.56 7.47 13.08
C LYS A 90 4.83 7.27 14.41
N GLY A 91 4.70 6.02 14.86
CA GLY A 91 4.03 5.70 16.12
C GLY A 91 3.68 4.21 16.24
N PRO A 92 2.95 3.83 17.29
CA PRO A 92 2.31 2.51 17.33
C PRO A 92 1.43 2.36 16.08
N TYR A 93 1.42 1.16 15.48
CA TYR A 93 0.69 0.85 14.24
C TYR A 93 1.27 1.43 12.93
N SER A 94 2.54 1.86 12.93
CA SER A 94 3.25 2.17 11.68
C SER A 94 3.47 0.94 10.81
N GLU A 95 3.58 -0.22 11.44
CA GLU A 95 3.61 -1.51 10.74
C GLU A 95 2.19 -1.95 10.39
N PRO A 96 1.98 -2.50 9.18
CA PRO A 96 0.68 -3.00 8.77
C PRO A 96 0.26 -4.19 9.63
N GLN A 97 -0.99 -4.21 10.06
CA GLN A 97 -1.53 -5.28 10.92
C GLN A 97 -2.92 -5.71 10.49
N VAL A 98 -3.25 -6.97 10.76
CA VAL A 98 -4.62 -7.49 10.65
C VAL A 98 -5.33 -7.23 11.98
N LEU A 99 -6.43 -6.47 11.94
CA LEU A 99 -7.25 -6.17 13.12
C LEU A 99 -8.21 -7.32 13.43
N CYS A 100 -8.83 -7.87 12.39
CA CYS A 100 -9.70 -9.05 12.50
C CYS A 100 -9.65 -9.88 11.21
N GLY A 101 -9.95 -11.17 11.32
CA GLY A 101 -10.04 -12.07 10.20
C GLY A 101 -10.85 -13.32 10.51
N SER A 102 -11.68 -13.73 9.55
CA SER A 102 -12.40 -15.01 9.57
C SER A 102 -12.44 -15.55 8.14
N SER A 103 -11.99 -16.78 7.94
CA SER A 103 -12.03 -17.47 6.65
C SER A 103 -12.41 -18.93 6.87
N THR A 104 -13.50 -19.37 6.26
CA THR A 104 -13.90 -20.80 6.25
C THR A 104 -13.40 -21.54 5.02
N GLU A 105 -12.72 -20.85 4.11
CA GLU A 105 -12.27 -21.40 2.84
C GLU A 105 -10.94 -22.15 3.00
N SER A 106 -10.83 -23.29 2.32
CA SER A 106 -9.60 -24.08 2.28
C SER A 106 -8.61 -23.48 1.28
N GLY A 107 -7.40 -23.17 1.76
CA GLY A 107 -6.28 -22.71 0.92
C GLY A 107 -5.98 -21.23 1.04
N ALA A 108 -4.83 -20.84 0.50
CA ALA A 108 -4.34 -19.47 0.57
C ALA A 108 -5.06 -18.56 -0.44
N LYS A 109 -5.65 -17.47 0.03
CA LYS A 109 -6.19 -16.40 -0.82
C LYS A 109 -5.36 -15.13 -0.68
N ARG A 110 -5.26 -14.38 -1.77
CA ARG A 110 -4.55 -13.11 -1.83
C ARG A 110 -5.43 -12.06 -2.47
N PHE A 111 -5.56 -10.94 -1.78
CA PHE A 111 -6.30 -9.76 -2.18
C PHE A 111 -5.30 -8.62 -2.35
N SER A 112 -5.52 -7.80 -3.37
CA SER A 112 -4.65 -6.65 -3.58
C SER A 112 -5.36 -5.49 -4.24
N LEU A 113 -5.09 -4.30 -3.70
CA LEU A 113 -5.56 -3.04 -4.22
C LEU A 113 -4.39 -2.07 -4.31
N PHE A 114 -4.38 -1.32 -5.40
CA PHE A 114 -3.43 -0.25 -5.60
C PHE A 114 -4.08 1.07 -5.20
N ALA A 115 -3.36 1.90 -4.44
CA ALA A 115 -3.82 3.24 -4.12
C ALA A 115 -2.66 4.24 -4.08
N PRO A 116 -2.92 5.52 -4.37
CA PRO A 116 -1.96 6.58 -4.11
C PRO A 116 -1.75 6.80 -2.61
N THR A 117 -0.51 6.97 -2.19
CA THR A 117 -0.13 7.46 -0.84
C THR A 117 0.37 8.90 -0.86
N LEU A 118 0.62 9.44 -2.04
CA LEU A 118 0.93 10.84 -2.27
C LEU A 118 0.19 11.29 -3.52
N ILE A 119 -0.63 12.33 -3.40
CA ILE A 119 -1.32 12.95 -4.53
C ILE A 119 -0.90 14.39 -4.68
N ASP A 120 -0.21 14.71 -5.76
CA ASP A 120 0.15 16.07 -6.13
C ASP A 120 -0.87 16.61 -7.15
N THR A 121 -1.69 17.57 -6.74
CA THR A 121 -2.75 18.16 -7.58
C THR A 121 -2.36 19.50 -8.20
N TYR A 122 -1.10 19.94 -8.03
CA TYR A 122 -0.62 21.17 -8.68
C TYR A 122 -0.58 20.99 -10.20
N LYS A 123 -0.91 22.05 -10.95
CA LYS A 123 -0.80 22.07 -12.43
C LYS A 123 0.59 21.70 -12.92
N ASN A 124 1.61 22.12 -12.17
CA ASN A 124 3.00 21.73 -12.35
C ASN A 124 3.40 20.90 -11.12
N PRO A 125 3.39 19.55 -11.20
CA PRO A 125 3.70 18.69 -10.08
C PRO A 125 5.09 19.02 -9.50
N LYS A 126 5.15 19.20 -8.18
CA LYS A 126 6.38 19.48 -7.44
C LYS A 126 7.09 18.21 -7.01
N VAL A 127 6.32 17.19 -6.62
CA VAL A 127 6.83 15.92 -6.06
C VAL A 127 6.29 14.70 -6.80
N GLY A 128 5.20 14.85 -7.54
CA GLY A 128 4.58 13.78 -8.30
C GLY A 128 3.73 12.84 -7.43
N GLN A 129 3.40 11.67 -7.99
CA GLN A 129 2.51 10.69 -7.37
C GLN A 129 3.31 9.55 -6.74
N SER A 130 2.87 9.04 -5.58
CA SER A 130 3.39 7.81 -4.97
C SER A 130 2.27 6.79 -4.92
N LEU A 131 2.51 5.60 -5.46
CA LEU A 131 1.53 4.51 -5.51
C LEU A 131 2.00 3.31 -4.71
N TRP A 132 1.11 2.72 -3.94
CA TRP A 132 1.39 1.55 -3.12
C TRP A 132 0.39 0.45 -3.43
N GLN A 133 0.87 -0.79 -3.42
CA GLN A 133 0.04 -1.98 -3.48
C GLN A 133 -0.20 -2.46 -2.06
N PHE A 134 -1.45 -2.45 -1.63
CA PHE A 134 -1.93 -2.99 -0.37
C PHE A 134 -2.32 -4.44 -0.59
N GLN A 135 -1.85 -5.33 0.28
CA GLN A 135 -1.94 -6.77 0.07
C GLN A 135 -2.40 -7.45 1.33
N MET A 136 -3.45 -8.26 1.19
CA MET A 136 -3.99 -9.05 2.28
C MET A 136 -4.04 -10.50 1.89
N MET A 137 -3.67 -11.39 2.81
CA MET A 137 -3.76 -12.82 2.61
C MET A 137 -4.48 -13.50 3.76
N SER A 138 -5.23 -14.54 3.41
CA SER A 138 -5.70 -15.56 4.34
C SER A 138 -5.10 -16.91 3.96
N ASP A 139 -4.76 -17.71 4.96
CA ASP A 139 -4.41 -19.12 4.85
C ASP A 139 -5.04 -19.86 6.03
N GLY A 140 -6.24 -20.41 5.81
CA GLY A 140 -7.10 -20.92 6.88
C GLY A 140 -7.40 -19.83 7.92
N ALA A 141 -7.03 -20.08 9.18
CA ALA A 141 -7.24 -19.17 10.30
C ALA A 141 -6.08 -18.17 10.52
N LYS A 142 -5.14 -18.08 9.58
CA LYS A 142 -4.01 -17.14 9.65
C LYS A 142 -4.12 -16.09 8.58
N PHE A 143 -3.69 -14.87 8.92
CA PHE A 143 -3.86 -13.69 8.09
C PHE A 143 -2.57 -12.87 8.05
N SER A 144 -2.36 -12.18 6.93
CA SER A 144 -1.22 -11.29 6.74
C SER A 144 -1.68 -10.04 6.01
N PHE A 145 -1.23 -8.88 6.45
CA PHE A 145 -1.42 -7.60 5.77
C PHE A 145 -0.07 -6.92 5.61
N TRP A 146 0.23 -6.47 4.39
CA TRP A 146 1.44 -5.71 4.10
C TRP A 146 1.22 -4.85 2.87
N ASN A 147 2.19 -4.01 2.56
CA ASN A 147 2.13 -3.11 1.43
C ASN A 147 3.51 -2.92 0.82
N LEU A 148 3.51 -2.52 -0.45
CA LEU A 148 4.72 -2.33 -1.24
C LEU A 148 4.58 -1.06 -2.06
N LYS A 149 5.56 -0.17 -1.95
CA LYS A 149 5.67 0.97 -2.85
C LYS A 149 5.91 0.48 -4.28
N SER A 150 5.06 0.91 -5.21
CA SER A 150 5.17 0.58 -6.63
C SER A 150 6.42 1.25 -7.25
N PRO A 151 7.11 0.58 -8.20
CA PRO A 151 8.20 1.19 -8.95
C PRO A 151 7.67 2.29 -9.88
N SER A 152 7.56 3.51 -9.35
CA SER A 152 7.23 4.78 -10.02
C SER A 152 5.92 4.84 -10.81
N PHE A 153 5.14 5.90 -10.59
CA PHE A 153 3.97 6.19 -11.41
C PHE A 153 4.38 6.58 -12.84
N PRO A 154 3.79 6.00 -13.90
CA PRO A 154 4.09 6.42 -15.26
C PRO A 154 3.72 7.89 -15.46
N GLN A 155 4.72 8.74 -15.77
CA GLN A 155 4.55 10.20 -15.86
C GLN A 155 3.50 10.66 -16.88
N LYS A 156 3.18 9.82 -17.87
CA LYS A 156 2.21 10.13 -18.92
C LYS A 156 0.77 9.77 -18.55
N GLU A 157 0.58 9.02 -17.47
CA GLU A 157 -0.73 8.50 -17.11
C GLU A 157 -1.43 9.47 -16.14
N GLN A 158 -2.74 9.62 -16.29
CA GLN A 158 -3.55 10.37 -15.33
C GLN A 158 -3.92 9.43 -14.19
N LEU A 159 -3.74 9.88 -12.94
CA LEU A 159 -3.96 9.06 -11.74
C LEU A 159 -5.36 8.43 -11.71
N GLU A 160 -6.37 9.19 -12.10
CA GLU A 160 -7.76 8.73 -12.19
C GLU A 160 -7.93 7.56 -13.18
N SER A 161 -7.43 7.72 -14.40
CA SER A 161 -7.47 6.68 -15.44
C SER A 161 -6.70 5.44 -15.01
N TRP A 162 -5.58 5.61 -14.30
CA TRP A 162 -4.79 4.51 -13.78
C TRP A 162 -5.54 3.73 -12.68
N ILE A 163 -6.17 4.42 -11.72
CA ILE A 163 -6.96 3.73 -10.68
C ILE A 163 -8.07 2.89 -11.34
N GLN A 164 -8.78 3.46 -12.31
CA GLN A 164 -9.84 2.77 -13.04
C GLN A 164 -9.31 1.57 -13.84
N SER A 165 -8.11 1.65 -14.43
CA SER A 165 -7.50 0.55 -15.19
C SER A 165 -7.18 -0.69 -14.33
N THR A 166 -7.04 -0.53 -13.00
CA THR A 166 -6.86 -1.65 -12.06
C THR A 166 -8.14 -2.44 -11.75
N GLY A 167 -9.28 -1.99 -12.32
CA GLY A 167 -10.62 -2.54 -12.07
C GLY A 167 -11.25 -2.03 -10.77
N ALA A 168 -10.64 -1.04 -10.11
CA ALA A 168 -11.19 -0.39 -8.94
C ALA A 168 -12.08 0.79 -9.34
N GLN A 169 -13.27 0.88 -8.74
CA GLN A 169 -14.04 2.11 -8.68
C GLN A 169 -13.49 2.95 -7.53
N TYR A 170 -13.57 4.27 -7.64
CA TYR A 170 -13.15 5.15 -6.56
C TYR A 170 -14.23 6.17 -6.21
N LYS A 171 -14.19 6.63 -4.97
CA LYS A 171 -14.96 7.76 -4.46
C LYS A 171 -14.03 8.62 -3.63
N LEU A 172 -14.16 9.93 -3.80
CA LEU A 172 -13.36 10.91 -3.08
C LEU A 172 -14.25 11.77 -2.20
N TYR A 173 -13.86 11.88 -0.94
CA TYR A 173 -14.60 12.60 0.08
C TYR A 173 -13.71 13.66 0.73
N GLN A 174 -14.31 14.80 1.06
CA GLN A 174 -13.71 15.75 1.99
C GLN A 174 -14.26 15.45 3.38
N ARG A 175 -13.38 15.19 4.35
CA ARG A 175 -13.77 14.93 5.75
C ARG A 175 -13.69 16.17 6.61
N ALA A 176 -12.73 17.04 6.31
CA ALA A 176 -12.54 18.33 6.95
C ALA A 176 -11.88 19.31 5.96
N HIS A 177 -11.63 20.55 6.39
CA HIS A 177 -11.02 21.59 5.54
C HIS A 177 -9.71 21.17 4.87
N ASN A 178 -8.88 20.39 5.57
CA ASN A 178 -7.60 19.90 5.06
C ASN A 178 -7.50 18.36 5.12
N GLU A 179 -8.63 17.65 5.23
CA GLU A 179 -8.62 16.18 5.29
C GLU A 179 -9.49 15.60 4.18
N TYR A 180 -8.92 14.64 3.45
CA TYR A 180 -9.56 13.97 2.34
C TYR A 180 -9.51 12.47 2.53
N GLU A 181 -10.44 11.77 1.89
CA GLU A 181 -10.43 10.32 1.88
C GLU A 181 -10.74 9.76 0.49
N LEU A 182 -9.88 8.87 0.03
CA LEU A 182 -10.07 8.08 -1.18
C LEU A 182 -10.55 6.69 -0.78
N LEU A 183 -11.77 6.35 -1.18
CA LEU A 183 -12.31 5.01 -1.05
C LEU A 183 -12.24 4.30 -2.40
N LEU A 184 -11.51 3.19 -2.45
CA LEU A 184 -11.43 2.29 -3.59
C LEU A 184 -12.26 1.05 -3.33
N VAL A 185 -13.01 0.62 -4.36
CA VAL A 185 -13.84 -0.58 -4.32
C VAL A 185 -13.54 -1.42 -5.56
N LYS A 186 -13.07 -2.64 -5.35
CA LYS A 186 -12.84 -3.61 -6.42
C LYS A 186 -13.65 -4.87 -6.15
N LYS A 187 -14.44 -5.28 -7.13
CA LYS A 187 -15.15 -6.56 -7.12
C LYS A 187 -14.37 -7.56 -7.96
N ASP A 188 -14.13 -8.74 -7.39
CA ASP A 188 -13.42 -9.83 -8.06
C ASP A 188 -14.16 -11.14 -7.74
N GLY A 189 -14.94 -11.62 -8.71
CA GLY A 189 -15.89 -12.71 -8.52
C GLY A 189 -16.87 -12.43 -7.37
N GLU A 190 -16.90 -13.34 -6.39
CA GLU A 190 -17.75 -13.25 -5.20
C GLU A 190 -17.12 -12.43 -4.06
N THR A 191 -15.94 -11.85 -4.26
CA THR A 191 -15.27 -11.03 -3.24
C THR A 191 -15.33 -9.55 -3.57
N THR A 192 -15.58 -8.72 -2.57
CA THR A 192 -15.41 -7.27 -2.66
C THR A 192 -14.27 -6.82 -1.76
N GLN A 193 -13.38 -6.02 -2.34
CA GLN A 193 -12.23 -5.40 -1.69
C GLN A 193 -12.52 -3.91 -1.54
N TYR A 194 -12.38 -3.40 -0.33
CA TYR A 194 -12.57 -1.99 0.02
C TYR A 194 -11.29 -1.44 0.63
N LEU A 195 -10.72 -0.40 0.04
CA LEU A 195 -9.54 0.26 0.59
C LEU A 195 -9.87 1.74 0.80
N SER A 196 -9.86 2.17 2.05
CA SER A 196 -9.93 3.56 2.44
C SER A 196 -8.52 4.07 2.72
N VAL A 197 -8.16 5.21 2.11
CA VAL A 197 -6.92 5.93 2.42
C VAL A 197 -7.29 7.35 2.82
N ARG A 198 -6.88 7.75 4.02
CA ARG A 198 -7.08 9.11 4.53
C ARG A 198 -5.83 9.94 4.29
N TYR A 199 -6.03 11.21 3.93
CA TYR A 199 -4.96 12.13 3.58
C TYR A 199 -5.08 13.44 4.35
N ASP A 200 -3.92 13.96 4.72
CA ASP A 200 -3.77 15.35 5.16
C ASP A 200 -3.33 16.20 3.95
N ALA A 201 -3.99 17.34 3.76
CA ALA A 201 -3.64 18.32 2.75
C ALA A 201 -2.56 19.27 3.28
N VAL A 202 -1.38 19.22 2.67
CA VAL A 202 -0.23 20.05 3.03
C VAL A 202 -0.25 21.33 2.20
N LYS A 203 -0.47 22.47 2.87
CA LYS A 203 -0.43 23.78 2.22
C LYS A 203 1.01 24.24 2.05
N SER A 204 1.48 24.18 0.81
CA SER A 204 2.79 24.64 0.35
C SER A 204 3.99 23.84 0.86
N LEU A 205 4.63 23.12 -0.06
CA LEU A 205 6.06 22.83 0.06
C LEU A 205 6.79 24.15 -0.24
N LYS A 206 7.32 24.80 0.80
CA LYS A 206 8.26 25.91 0.65
C LYS A 206 9.59 25.40 0.12
#